data_AF-A0A7S4UEC3-F1
#
_entry.id   AF-A0A7S4UEC3-F1
#
_cell.length_a   1.000
_cell.length_b   1.000
_cell.length_c   1.000
_cell.angle_alpha   90.00
_cell.angle_beta   90.00
_cell.angle_gamma   90.00
#
_symmetry.space_group_name_H-M   'P 1'
#
loop_
_entity.id
_entity.type
_entity.pdbx_description
1 polymer ?
#
loop_
_entity_poly.entity_id
_entity_poly.type
_entity_poly.pdbx_seq_one_letter_code
_entity_poly.pdbx_strand_id
1 'polypeptide(L)'
;EDNRKKIVGEILATEEAYGVSLSKITDIYKSELMRQSKDENSALDLSQEQMLSLFINVESIKTLGLTMSERLRQRYETWSDEQLIGDIFVSLAPVMNIYTEYALAYEEALQTYLKERKRNKAFDQVILACKAKAEVDLEHLLIMPVQRIPRYNLLLSDLIKNTDETHPDYESLQKALEACQSMTVKINECMKKTEKVKAFSALTEKSSLFSELMVSNRELKVQQYSNCTRTILYGGEGVEKEKALALVFNDLFVYAPKKALSSDNPLKLSFIVPLNLVWLVESGETTCFLLIPGHSLSLSLDDKKEKANPNLAKILISAMNEHMMSYWQKNWLPAQEKQNKIRQKSENKQKDKKKDKGEKGEKGKKGKK
;
A
#
# COMPACT_ATOMS: atom_id res chain seq x y z
N GLU A 1 -7.81 28.82 31.14
CA GLU A 1 -7.24 29.75 30.14
C GLU A 1 -5.98 29.14 29.49
N ASP A 2 -5.97 28.64 28.28
CA ASP A 2 -6.95 27.84 27.55
C ASP A 2 -6.05 26.88 26.74
N ASN A 3 -5.76 25.69 27.30
CA ASN A 3 -4.77 24.76 26.75
C ASN A 3 -5.07 24.44 25.28
N ARG A 4 -6.35 24.44 24.93
CA ARG A 4 -6.85 24.32 23.56
C ARG A 4 -6.27 25.41 22.65
N LYS A 5 -6.40 26.69 23.01
CA LYS A 5 -5.82 27.82 22.25
C LYS A 5 -4.31 27.69 22.06
N LYS A 6 -3.58 27.22 23.08
CA LYS A 6 -2.12 27.00 22.97
C LYS A 6 -1.79 25.92 21.94
N ILE A 7 -2.48 24.79 21.98
CA ILE A 7 -2.29 23.69 21.03
C ILE A 7 -2.65 24.15 19.61
N VAL A 8 -3.74 24.88 19.42
CA VAL A 8 -4.07 25.44 18.08
C VAL A 8 -3.02 26.44 17.62
N GLY A 9 -2.49 27.27 18.52
CA GLY A 9 -1.37 28.16 18.22
C GLY A 9 -0.12 27.40 17.78
N GLU A 10 0.19 26.26 18.41
CA GLU A 10 1.28 25.38 17.98
C GLU A 10 1.00 24.76 16.59
N ILE A 11 -0.22 24.29 16.34
CA ILE A 11 -0.62 23.75 15.03
C ILE A 11 -0.39 24.82 13.95
N LEU A 12 -0.86 26.04 14.18
CA LEU A 12 -0.70 27.16 13.24
C LEU A 12 0.78 27.49 13.02
N ALA A 13 1.54 27.74 14.09
CA ALA A 13 2.94 28.12 14.00
C ALA A 13 3.78 27.05 13.27
N THR A 14 3.52 25.78 13.55
CA THR A 14 4.22 24.68 12.88
C THR A 14 3.77 24.49 11.43
N GLU A 15 2.54 24.85 11.06
CA GLU A 15 2.05 24.82 9.67
C GLU A 15 2.65 25.97 8.86
N GLU A 16 2.73 27.17 9.42
CA GLU A 16 3.37 28.33 8.77
C GLU A 16 4.86 28.07 8.53
N ALA A 17 5.57 27.58 9.55
CA ALA A 17 6.98 27.21 9.43
C ALA A 17 7.19 26.10 8.37
N TYR A 18 6.24 25.16 8.27
CA TYR A 18 6.27 24.12 7.25
C TYR A 18 6.04 24.70 5.85
N GLY A 19 5.07 25.59 5.66
CA GLY A 19 4.82 26.27 4.39
C GLY A 19 6.02 27.11 3.90
N VAL A 20 6.68 27.82 4.83
CA VAL A 20 7.94 28.55 4.53
C VAL A 20 9.04 27.57 4.10
N SER A 21 9.18 26.45 4.80
CA SER A 21 10.18 25.42 4.48
C SER A 21 9.94 24.81 3.08
N LEU A 22 8.69 24.53 2.73
CA LEU A 22 8.32 24.07 1.37
C LEU A 22 8.59 25.13 0.31
N SER A 23 8.38 26.41 0.63
CA SER A 23 8.68 27.52 -0.28
C SER A 23 10.18 27.64 -0.54
N LYS A 24 11.04 27.32 0.44
CA LYS A 24 12.49 27.22 0.21
C LYS A 24 12.81 26.13 -0.84
N ILE A 25 12.12 24.98 -0.81
CA ILE A 25 12.31 23.92 -1.82
C ILE A 25 11.97 24.44 -3.21
N THR A 26 10.83 25.11 -3.38
CA THR A 26 10.37 25.56 -4.70
C THR A 26 11.10 26.80 -5.22
N ASP A 27 11.26 27.80 -4.36
CA ASP A 27 11.62 29.16 -4.76
C ASP A 27 13.14 29.39 -4.72
N ILE A 28 13.88 28.55 -4.00
CA ILE A 28 15.35 28.60 -3.95
C ILE A 28 15.95 27.42 -4.71
N TYR A 29 15.65 26.19 -4.28
CA TYR A 29 16.33 25.00 -4.84
C TYR A 29 15.85 24.66 -6.25
N LYS A 30 14.55 24.40 -6.41
CA LYS A 30 13.96 23.99 -7.69
C LYS A 30 14.09 25.10 -8.75
N SER A 31 13.85 26.35 -8.39
CA SER A 31 13.97 27.50 -9.30
C SER A 31 15.40 27.66 -9.84
N GLU A 32 16.42 27.53 -8.99
CA GLU A 32 17.81 27.70 -9.39
C GLU A 32 18.30 26.53 -10.24
N LEU A 33 17.92 25.29 -9.89
CA LEU A 33 18.21 24.11 -10.72
C LEU A 33 17.53 24.19 -12.09
N MET A 34 16.29 24.65 -12.15
CA MET A 34 15.57 24.91 -13.41
C MET A 34 16.23 26.01 -14.23
N ARG A 35 16.71 27.08 -13.58
CA ARG A 35 17.39 28.19 -14.24
C ARG A 35 18.70 27.74 -14.88
N GLN A 36 19.51 26.99 -14.14
CA GLN A 36 20.80 26.48 -14.63
C GLN A 36 20.66 25.33 -15.62
N SER A 37 19.59 24.56 -15.58
CA SER A 37 19.33 23.51 -16.59
C SER A 37 18.97 24.08 -17.96
N LYS A 38 18.43 25.30 -18.01
CA LYS A 38 18.06 26.00 -19.26
C LYS A 38 19.18 26.86 -19.83
N ASP A 39 20.24 27.11 -19.07
CA ASP A 39 21.37 27.92 -19.49
C ASP A 39 22.35 27.06 -20.30
N GLU A 40 22.50 27.36 -21.59
CA GLU A 40 23.37 26.61 -22.51
C GLU A 40 24.86 26.61 -22.09
N ASN A 41 25.27 27.59 -21.28
CA ASN A 41 26.64 27.69 -20.76
C ASN A 41 26.84 26.98 -19.41
N SER A 42 25.77 26.42 -18.83
CA SER A 42 25.82 25.75 -17.54
C SER A 42 26.43 24.36 -17.67
N ALA A 43 27.33 24.01 -16.75
CA ALA A 43 27.88 22.66 -16.61
C ALA A 43 26.92 21.71 -15.87
N LEU A 44 25.68 22.12 -15.58
CA LEU A 44 24.69 21.33 -14.87
C LEU A 44 24.13 20.21 -15.76
N ASP A 45 24.70 19.01 -15.63
CA ASP A 45 24.15 17.79 -16.21
C ASP A 45 23.08 17.16 -15.30
N LEU A 46 21.83 17.61 -15.44
CA LEU A 46 20.66 17.06 -14.74
C LEU A 46 19.51 16.87 -15.72
N SER A 47 19.02 15.64 -15.87
CA SER A 47 17.91 15.37 -16.79
C SER A 47 16.57 15.90 -16.26
N GLN A 48 15.63 16.15 -17.16
CA GLN A 48 14.27 16.55 -16.78
C GLN A 48 13.58 15.50 -15.91
N GLU A 49 13.82 14.22 -16.18
CA GLU A 49 13.30 13.10 -15.38
C GLU A 49 13.85 13.11 -13.95
N GLN A 50 15.16 13.31 -13.79
CA GLN A 50 15.79 13.43 -12.46
C GLN A 50 15.23 14.63 -11.69
N MET A 51 15.00 15.75 -12.39
CA MET A 51 14.42 16.93 -11.76
C MET A 51 12.97 16.74 -11.33
N LEU A 52 12.16 16.06 -12.14
CA LEU A 52 10.78 15.69 -11.78
C LEU A 52 10.75 14.72 -10.59
N SER A 53 11.66 13.74 -10.58
CA SER A 53 11.81 12.77 -9.49
C SER A 53 12.19 13.46 -8.17
N LEU A 54 13.12 14.42 -8.20
CA LEU A 54 13.57 15.16 -7.01
C LEU A 54 12.47 16.01 -6.34
N PHE A 55 11.55 16.57 -7.12
CA PHE A 55 10.56 17.55 -6.64
C PHE A 55 9.11 17.12 -6.88
N ILE A 56 8.86 15.81 -6.97
CA ILE A 56 7.53 15.24 -7.16
C ILE A 56 6.55 15.81 -6.11
N ASN A 57 5.40 16.28 -6.56
CA ASN A 57 4.30 16.81 -5.73
C ASN A 57 4.62 17.91 -4.70
N VAL A 58 5.85 18.44 -4.64
CA VAL A 58 6.24 19.48 -3.66
C VAL A 58 5.36 20.72 -3.80
N GLU A 59 5.05 21.14 -5.04
CA GLU A 59 4.22 22.32 -5.30
C GLU A 59 2.77 22.13 -4.83
N SER A 60 2.22 20.94 -5.06
CA SER A 60 0.87 20.57 -4.63
C SER A 60 0.78 20.54 -3.10
N ILE A 61 1.80 19.97 -2.44
CA ILE A 61 1.90 19.92 -0.98
C ILE A 61 2.06 21.33 -0.40
N LYS A 62 2.89 22.18 -1.02
CA LYS A 62 3.04 23.60 -0.64
C LYS A 62 1.71 24.32 -0.71
N THR A 63 1.00 24.19 -1.83
CA THR A 63 -0.30 24.83 -2.03
C THR A 63 -1.31 24.40 -0.97
N LEU A 64 -1.32 23.10 -0.63
CA LEU A 64 -2.17 22.57 0.44
C LEU A 64 -1.79 23.14 1.81
N GLY A 65 -0.50 23.12 2.18
CA GLY A 65 -0.03 23.63 3.47
C GLY A 65 -0.26 25.13 3.65
N LEU A 66 -0.08 25.93 2.59
CA LEU A 66 -0.41 27.36 2.60
C LEU A 66 -1.91 27.61 2.75
N THR A 67 -2.74 26.84 2.04
CA THR A 67 -4.21 26.92 2.17
C THR A 67 -4.66 26.57 3.59
N MET A 68 -4.03 25.55 4.18
CA MET A 68 -4.32 25.12 5.55
C MET A 68 -3.88 26.17 6.57
N SER A 69 -2.66 26.71 6.43
CA SER A 69 -2.13 27.79 7.27
C SER A 69 -3.06 29.00 7.28
N GLU A 70 -3.50 29.43 6.10
CA GLU A 70 -4.39 30.59 5.96
C GLU A 70 -5.72 30.37 6.67
N ARG A 71 -6.35 29.21 6.48
CA ARG A 71 -7.60 28.87 7.17
C ARG A 71 -7.42 28.80 8.69
N LEU A 72 -6.32 28.21 9.16
CA LEU A 72 -6.01 28.15 10.59
C LEU A 72 -5.75 29.53 11.18
N ARG A 73 -5.04 30.40 10.45
CA ARG A 73 -4.76 31.79 10.87
C ARG A 73 -6.04 32.57 11.06
N GLN A 74 -6.96 32.51 10.08
CA GLN A 74 -8.26 33.18 10.17
C GLN A 74 -9.05 32.75 11.40
N ARG A 75 -9.09 31.44 11.72
CA ARG A 75 -9.78 30.94 12.92
C ARG A 75 -9.05 31.32 14.22
N TYR A 76 -7.73 31.44 14.18
CA TYR A 76 -6.93 31.82 15.34
C TYR A 76 -7.04 33.31 15.68
N GLU A 77 -7.13 34.18 14.66
CA GLU A 77 -7.32 35.63 14.84
C GLU A 77 -8.70 35.96 15.41
N THR A 78 -9.74 35.24 15.00
CA THR A 78 -11.12 35.38 15.52
C THR A 78 -11.43 34.38 16.64
N TRP A 79 -10.46 34.07 17.51
CA TRP A 79 -10.57 32.98 18.47
C TRP A 79 -11.77 33.13 19.43
N SER A 80 -12.49 32.04 19.62
CA SER A 80 -13.50 31.84 20.66
C SER A 80 -13.35 30.44 21.28
N ASP A 81 -13.90 30.23 22.48
CA ASP A 81 -13.79 28.92 23.14
C ASP A 81 -14.49 27.82 22.33
N GLU A 82 -15.58 28.14 21.63
CA GLU A 82 -16.35 27.25 20.74
C GLU A 82 -15.78 27.15 19.30
N GLN A 83 -14.60 27.75 19.05
CA GLN A 83 -14.03 27.84 17.71
C GLN A 83 -13.77 26.45 17.11
N LEU A 84 -14.31 26.19 15.92
CA LEU A 84 -14.10 24.95 15.18
C LEU A 84 -12.77 25.00 14.42
N ILE A 85 -11.99 23.92 14.44
CA ILE A 85 -10.84 23.74 13.54
C ILE A 85 -10.79 22.35 12.89
N GLY A 86 -11.48 21.35 13.45
CA GLY A 86 -11.50 19.98 12.90
C GLY A 86 -12.11 19.94 11.50
N ASP A 87 -13.05 20.83 11.22
CA ASP A 87 -13.68 21.00 9.90
C ASP A 87 -12.66 21.30 8.79
N ILE A 88 -11.61 22.06 9.10
CA ILE A 88 -10.53 22.37 8.15
C ILE A 88 -9.83 21.09 7.74
N PHE A 89 -9.40 20.26 8.70
CA PHE A 89 -8.71 19.00 8.43
C PHE A 89 -9.60 18.02 7.66
N VAL A 90 -10.87 17.87 8.07
CA VAL A 90 -11.83 16.98 7.38
C VAL A 90 -12.03 17.41 5.94
N SER A 91 -12.15 18.73 5.67
CA SER A 91 -12.33 19.24 4.31
C SER A 91 -11.10 19.02 3.41
N LEU A 92 -9.90 18.99 3.99
CA LEU A 92 -8.63 18.83 3.27
C LEU A 92 -8.16 17.37 3.20
N ALA A 93 -8.71 16.47 4.03
CA ALA A 93 -8.35 15.06 4.04
C ALA A 93 -8.40 14.37 2.67
N PRO A 94 -9.40 14.62 1.78
CA PRO A 94 -9.42 14.01 0.45
C PRO A 94 -8.22 14.38 -0.42
N VAL A 95 -7.71 15.61 -0.30
CA VAL A 95 -6.57 16.10 -1.08
C VAL A 95 -5.22 15.77 -0.45
N MET A 96 -5.19 15.40 0.84
CA MET A 96 -3.96 14.94 1.52
C MET A 96 -3.38 13.63 0.93
N ASN A 97 -4.10 12.93 0.05
CA ASN A 97 -3.56 11.74 -0.62
C ASN A 97 -2.27 12.00 -1.42
N ILE A 98 -2.00 13.26 -1.79
CA ILE A 98 -0.73 13.69 -2.41
C ILE A 98 0.50 13.35 -1.56
N TYR A 99 0.36 13.30 -0.22
CA TYR A 99 1.43 12.88 0.69
C TYR A 99 1.79 11.41 0.53
N THR A 100 0.84 10.57 0.09
CA THR A 100 1.11 9.15 -0.17
C THR A 100 2.04 8.99 -1.36
N GLU A 101 1.74 9.66 -2.47
CA GLU A 101 2.60 9.62 -3.65
C GLU A 101 3.99 10.20 -3.36
N TYR A 102 4.05 11.29 -2.59
CA TYR A 102 5.33 11.86 -2.16
C TYR A 102 6.15 10.87 -1.33
N ALA A 103 5.54 10.25 -0.31
CA ALA A 103 6.23 9.31 0.57
C ALA A 103 6.78 8.09 -0.19
N LEU A 104 6.07 7.61 -1.22
CA LEU A 104 6.53 6.48 -2.04
C LEU A 104 7.72 6.82 -2.94
N ALA A 105 7.78 8.06 -3.41
CA ALA A 105 8.85 8.55 -4.28
C ALA A 105 10.03 9.16 -3.51
N TYR A 106 9.86 9.50 -2.23
CA TYR A 106 10.87 10.16 -1.40
C TYR A 106 12.21 9.41 -1.38
N GLU A 107 12.21 8.09 -1.23
CA GLU A 107 13.46 7.30 -1.19
C GLU A 107 14.23 7.43 -2.51
N GLU A 108 13.52 7.38 -3.64
CA GLU A 108 14.14 7.52 -4.97
C GLU A 108 14.68 8.93 -5.20
N ALA A 109 13.92 9.95 -4.77
CA ALA A 109 14.35 11.34 -4.80
C ALA A 109 15.62 11.53 -3.96
N LEU A 110 15.68 10.98 -2.75
CA LEU A 110 16.85 11.06 -1.87
C LEU A 110 18.07 10.36 -2.47
N GLN A 111 17.91 9.16 -3.03
CA GLN A 111 19.02 8.46 -3.68
C GLN A 111 19.53 9.24 -4.90
N THR A 112 18.62 9.82 -5.69
CA THR A 112 18.98 10.69 -6.83
C THR A 112 19.76 11.91 -6.34
N TYR A 113 19.28 12.59 -5.29
CA TYR A 113 19.95 13.73 -4.68
C TYR A 113 21.38 13.39 -4.24
N LEU A 114 21.55 12.31 -3.46
CA LEU A 114 22.85 11.89 -2.94
C LEU A 114 23.81 11.46 -4.06
N LYS A 115 23.29 10.80 -5.10
CA LYS A 115 24.06 10.40 -6.28
C LYS A 115 24.56 11.63 -7.05
N GLU A 116 23.69 12.61 -7.31
CA GLU A 116 24.06 13.81 -8.06
C GLU A 116 25.00 14.71 -7.26
N ARG A 117 24.84 14.84 -5.93
CA ARG A 117 25.82 15.53 -5.07
C ARG A 117 27.23 14.96 -5.24
N LYS A 118 27.37 13.63 -5.34
CA LYS A 118 28.68 12.97 -5.49
C LYS A 118 29.22 13.02 -6.92
N ARG A 119 28.35 12.82 -7.91
CA ARG A 119 28.72 12.66 -9.33
C ARG A 119 28.92 14.00 -10.03
N ASN A 120 28.02 14.96 -9.80
CA ASN A 120 27.92 16.20 -10.55
C ASN A 120 28.41 17.38 -9.68
N LYS A 121 29.64 17.84 -9.93
CA LYS A 121 30.24 18.96 -9.19
C LYS A 121 29.47 20.28 -9.38
N ALA A 122 28.88 20.51 -10.55
CA ALA A 122 28.07 21.71 -10.79
C ALA A 122 26.80 21.65 -9.93
N PHE A 123 26.09 20.52 -9.92
CA PHE A 123 24.95 20.30 -9.02
C PHE A 123 25.33 20.52 -7.56
N ASP A 124 26.47 19.98 -7.12
CA ASP A 124 26.95 20.16 -5.75
C ASP A 124 27.16 21.64 -5.40
N GLN A 125 27.77 22.42 -6.29
CA GLN A 125 27.98 23.86 -6.12
C GLN A 125 26.65 24.63 -6.06
N VAL A 126 25.68 24.30 -6.92
CA VAL A 126 24.34 24.91 -6.89
C VAL A 126 23.67 24.64 -5.55
N ILE A 127 23.67 23.39 -5.10
CA ILE A 127 23.04 23.02 -3.83
C ILE A 127 23.73 23.73 -2.65
N LEU A 128 25.06 23.88 -2.64
CA LEU A 128 25.77 24.62 -1.59
C LEU A 128 25.41 26.11 -1.59
N ALA A 129 25.32 26.74 -2.76
CA ALA A 129 24.90 28.13 -2.88
C ALA A 129 23.46 28.33 -2.41
N CYS A 130 22.56 27.42 -2.81
CA CYS A 130 21.17 27.41 -2.36
C CYS A 130 21.07 27.18 -0.85
N LYS A 131 21.89 26.29 -0.28
CA LYS A 131 21.95 26.02 1.16
C LYS A 131 22.37 27.26 1.95
N ALA A 132 23.36 28.00 1.46
CA ALA A 132 23.77 29.26 2.10
C ALA A 132 22.63 30.29 2.11
N LYS A 133 21.81 30.34 1.05
CA LYS A 133 20.64 31.23 0.97
C LYS A 133 19.43 30.75 1.77
N ALA A 134 19.19 29.43 1.80
CA ALA A 134 18.03 28.82 2.46
C ALA A 134 18.26 28.61 3.96
N GLU A 135 19.52 28.62 4.42
CA GLU A 135 19.97 28.33 5.79
C GLU A 135 19.61 26.91 6.28
N VAL A 136 19.21 26.03 5.36
CA VAL A 136 18.81 24.65 5.66
C VAL A 136 19.13 23.77 4.46
N ASP A 137 19.59 22.55 4.72
CA ASP A 137 19.95 21.59 3.68
C ASP A 137 18.69 21.09 2.93
N LEU A 138 18.81 20.85 1.63
CA LEU A 138 17.73 20.29 0.83
C LEU A 138 17.30 18.91 1.35
N GLU A 139 18.25 18.09 1.80
CA GLU A 139 17.94 16.77 2.38
C GLU A 139 16.98 16.88 3.58
N HIS A 140 17.22 17.86 4.46
CA HIS A 140 16.37 18.09 5.63
C HIS A 140 14.99 18.63 5.24
N LEU A 141 14.90 19.39 4.16
CA LEU A 141 13.61 19.89 3.65
C LEU A 141 12.78 18.77 3.00
N LEU A 142 13.42 17.87 2.24
CA LEU A 142 12.74 16.79 1.51
C LEU A 142 12.08 15.76 2.44
N ILE A 143 12.60 15.55 3.67
CA ILE A 143 11.98 14.61 4.61
C ILE A 143 10.73 15.19 5.31
N MET A 144 10.56 16.52 5.34
CA MET A 144 9.49 17.16 6.11
C MET A 144 8.07 16.70 5.73
N PRO A 145 7.70 16.56 4.44
CA PRO A 145 6.36 16.09 4.07
C PRO A 145 6.05 14.67 4.55
N VAL A 146 7.06 13.79 4.57
CA VAL A 146 6.92 12.43 5.11
C VAL A 146 6.62 12.46 6.61
N GLN A 147 7.23 13.40 7.32
CA GLN A 147 7.06 13.57 8.77
C GLN A 147 5.79 14.35 9.16
N ARG A 148 5.16 15.09 8.22
CA ARG A 148 4.03 15.98 8.52
C ARG A 148 2.78 15.21 8.94
N ILE A 149 2.43 14.12 8.24
CA ILE A 149 1.24 13.32 8.55
C ILE A 149 1.30 12.71 9.96
N PRO A 150 2.40 12.05 10.38
CA PRO A 150 2.56 11.62 11.78
C PRO A 150 2.43 12.76 12.79
N ARG A 151 2.94 13.95 12.46
CA ARG A 151 2.84 15.12 13.34
C ARG A 151 1.40 15.61 13.51
N TYR A 152 0.56 15.57 12.47
CA TYR A 152 -0.86 15.86 12.61
C TYR A 152 -1.56 14.89 13.56
N ASN A 153 -1.24 13.59 13.53
CA ASN A 153 -1.81 12.64 14.49
C ASN A 153 -1.50 13.02 15.94
N LEU A 154 -0.26 13.44 16.23
CA LEU A 154 0.14 13.87 17.57
C LEU A 154 -0.59 15.14 18.00
N LEU A 155 -0.61 16.16 17.14
CA LEU A 155 -1.23 17.45 17.43
C LEU A 155 -2.76 17.34 17.59
N LEU A 156 -3.43 16.59 16.72
CA LEU A 156 -4.87 16.35 16.80
C LEU A 156 -5.23 15.51 18.03
N SER A 157 -4.42 14.50 18.36
CA SER A 157 -4.64 13.70 19.58
C SER A 157 -4.50 14.54 20.84
N ASP A 158 -3.53 15.45 20.89
CA ASP A 158 -3.35 16.35 22.02
C ASP A 158 -4.47 17.39 22.13
N LEU A 159 -4.93 17.91 20.99
CA LEU A 159 -6.06 18.83 20.93
C LEU A 159 -7.37 18.18 21.41
N ILE A 160 -7.64 16.93 21.00
CA ILE A 160 -8.82 16.17 21.44
C ILE A 160 -8.78 15.94 22.96
N LYS A 161 -7.61 15.60 23.53
CA LYS A 161 -7.45 15.44 24.99
C LYS A 161 -7.74 16.71 25.77
N ASN A 162 -7.62 17.88 25.14
CA ASN A 162 -7.88 19.19 25.72
C ASN A 162 -9.19 19.82 25.20
N THR A 163 -10.09 19.03 24.61
CA THR A 163 -11.41 19.47 24.13
C THR A 163 -12.48 18.61 24.80
N ASP A 164 -13.46 19.23 25.46
CA ASP A 164 -14.58 18.53 26.12
C ASP A 164 -15.44 17.78 25.09
N GLU A 165 -16.00 16.63 25.45
CA GLU A 165 -16.84 15.84 24.54
C GLU A 165 -18.13 16.56 24.11
N THR A 166 -18.58 17.53 24.91
CA THR A 166 -19.74 18.40 24.60
C THR A 166 -19.40 19.54 23.65
N HIS A 167 -18.12 19.79 23.40
CA HIS A 167 -17.66 20.87 22.52
C HIS A 167 -18.05 20.58 21.05
N PRO A 168 -18.55 21.58 20.29
CA PRO A 168 -19.04 21.36 18.92
C PRO A 168 -17.97 20.86 17.94
N ASP A 169 -16.68 21.11 18.22
CA ASP A 169 -15.54 20.63 17.42
C ASP A 169 -15.13 19.18 17.71
N TYR A 170 -15.57 18.58 18.82
CA TYR A 170 -15.03 17.30 19.29
C TYR A 170 -15.22 16.17 18.24
N GLU A 171 -16.41 16.04 17.67
CA GLU A 171 -16.69 15.05 16.61
C GLU A 171 -15.88 15.33 15.33
N SER A 172 -15.71 16.61 14.96
CA SER A 172 -14.93 16.99 13.77
C SER A 172 -13.44 16.70 13.97
N LEU A 173 -12.92 16.89 15.18
CA LEU A 173 -11.54 16.55 15.54
C LEU A 173 -11.31 15.03 15.52
N GLN A 174 -12.25 14.23 16.02
CA GLN A 174 -12.18 12.77 15.92
C GLN A 174 -12.11 12.31 14.46
N LYS A 175 -13.01 12.81 13.61
CA LYS A 175 -12.99 12.53 12.15
C LYS A 175 -11.69 12.95 11.48
N ALA A 176 -11.15 14.11 11.86
CA ALA A 176 -9.86 14.58 11.37
C ALA A 176 -8.70 13.64 11.76
N LEU A 177 -8.68 13.19 13.02
CA LEU A 177 -7.67 12.25 13.52
C LEU A 177 -7.78 10.89 12.81
N GLU A 178 -8.98 10.34 12.67
CA GLU A 178 -9.22 9.08 11.95
C GLU A 178 -8.74 9.16 10.50
N ALA A 179 -8.97 10.28 9.81
CA ALA A 179 -8.49 10.49 8.46
C ALA A 179 -6.95 10.51 8.38
N CYS A 180 -6.27 11.18 9.31
CA CYS A 180 -4.80 11.23 9.36
C CYS A 180 -4.18 9.86 9.72
N GLN A 181 -4.81 9.12 10.64
CA GLN A 181 -4.39 7.77 11.01
C GLN A 181 -4.56 6.80 9.84
N SER A 182 -5.71 6.85 9.15
CA SER A 182 -5.97 6.05 7.96
C SER A 182 -4.95 6.32 6.86
N MET A 183 -4.55 7.58 6.70
CA MET A 183 -3.50 7.96 5.75
C MET A 183 -2.13 7.41 6.15
N THR A 184 -1.79 7.43 7.44
CA THR A 184 -0.53 6.87 7.94
C THR A 184 -0.45 5.36 7.67
N VAL A 185 -1.53 4.63 7.93
CA VAL A 185 -1.65 3.20 7.63
C VAL A 185 -1.49 2.96 6.13
N LYS A 186 -2.22 3.74 5.31
CA LYS A 186 -2.15 3.65 3.85
C LYS A 186 -0.73 3.88 3.32
N ILE A 187 -0.04 4.90 3.80
CA ILE A 187 1.35 5.20 3.41
C ILE A 187 2.25 4.00 3.72
N ASN A 188 2.15 3.47 4.95
CA ASN A 188 2.95 2.33 5.38
C ASN A 188 2.66 1.06 4.55
N GLU A 189 1.39 0.77 4.28
CA GLU A 189 0.99 -0.35 3.42
C GLU A 189 1.48 -0.19 1.98
N CYS A 190 1.36 1.01 1.41
CA CYS A 190 1.88 1.33 0.08
C CYS A 190 3.40 1.19 0.03
N MET A 191 4.14 1.68 1.03
CA MET A 191 5.60 1.54 1.11
C MET A 191 6.00 0.06 1.13
N LYS A 192 5.38 -0.73 2.00
CA LYS A 192 5.62 -2.17 2.09
C LYS A 192 5.31 -2.90 0.78
N LYS A 193 4.27 -2.48 0.06
CA LYS A 193 3.94 -3.02 -1.26
C LYS A 193 5.00 -2.65 -2.29
N THR A 194 5.44 -1.39 -2.31
CA THR A 194 6.49 -0.90 -3.21
C THR A 194 7.82 -1.60 -2.96
N GLU A 195 8.21 -1.82 -1.71
CA GLU A 195 9.42 -2.59 -1.37
C GLU A 195 9.37 -4.01 -1.92
N LYS A 196 8.23 -4.69 -1.80
CA LYS A 196 8.04 -6.03 -2.37
C LYS A 196 8.13 -6.03 -3.89
N VAL A 197 7.55 -5.03 -4.55
CA VAL A 197 7.66 -4.88 -6.01
C VAL A 197 9.12 -4.64 -6.43
N LYS A 198 9.85 -3.76 -5.73
CA LYS A 198 11.28 -3.51 -5.97
C LYS A 198 12.12 -4.76 -5.75
N ALA A 199 11.88 -5.49 -4.66
CA ALA A 199 12.56 -6.76 -4.37
C ALA A 199 12.29 -7.79 -5.46
N PHE A 200 11.04 -7.89 -5.95
CA PHE A 200 10.69 -8.80 -7.02
C PHE A 200 11.31 -8.39 -8.37
N SER A 201 11.34 -7.10 -8.69
CA SER A 201 12.03 -6.57 -9.88
C SER A 201 13.53 -6.87 -9.85
N ALA A 202 14.18 -6.79 -8.70
CA ALA A 202 15.60 -7.16 -8.57
C ALA A 202 15.85 -8.67 -8.81
N LEU A 203 14.82 -9.52 -8.69
CA LEU A 203 14.93 -10.94 -9.03
C LEU A 203 14.80 -11.17 -10.53
N THR A 204 14.05 -10.33 -11.26
CA THR A 204 13.93 -10.45 -12.72
C THR A 204 15.24 -10.20 -13.45
N GLU A 205 16.13 -9.40 -12.87
CA GLU A 205 17.49 -9.22 -13.38
C GLU A 205 18.36 -10.49 -13.24
N LYS A 206 18.02 -11.38 -12.30
CA LYS A 206 18.82 -12.58 -12.00
C LYS A 206 18.43 -13.81 -12.80
N SER A 207 17.17 -13.88 -13.26
CA SER A 207 16.67 -15.00 -14.05
C SER A 207 15.41 -14.61 -14.82
N SER A 208 15.32 -15.07 -16.08
CA SER A 208 14.15 -14.93 -16.95
C SER A 208 12.88 -15.54 -16.35
N LEU A 209 13.01 -16.45 -15.39
CA LEU A 209 11.87 -17.05 -14.67
C LEU A 209 11.00 -15.99 -14.01
N PHE A 210 11.64 -15.04 -13.32
CA PHE A 210 10.91 -14.04 -12.55
C PHE A 210 10.27 -12.99 -13.45
N SER A 211 10.86 -12.69 -14.61
CA SER A 211 10.23 -11.80 -15.59
C SER A 211 8.93 -12.40 -16.14
N GLU A 212 8.91 -13.70 -16.43
CA GLU A 212 7.72 -14.39 -16.92
C GLU A 212 6.64 -14.54 -15.84
N LEU A 213 7.04 -14.54 -14.57
CA LEU A 213 6.13 -14.56 -13.43
C LEU A 213 5.62 -13.17 -13.02
N MET A 214 6.14 -12.07 -13.59
CA MET A 214 5.73 -10.72 -13.19
C MET A 214 4.33 -10.39 -13.71
N VAL A 215 3.38 -10.20 -12.78
CA VAL A 215 2.00 -9.80 -13.07
C VAL A 215 1.58 -8.74 -12.06
N SER A 216 0.79 -7.76 -12.49
CA SER A 216 0.40 -6.58 -11.70
C SER A 216 -0.27 -6.87 -10.34
N ASN A 217 -0.93 -8.03 -10.20
CA ASN A 217 -1.60 -8.45 -8.96
C ASN A 217 -0.86 -9.55 -8.19
N ARG A 218 0.34 -9.94 -8.64
CA ARG A 218 1.11 -11.02 -8.03
C ARG A 218 2.08 -10.46 -6.99
N GLU A 219 2.01 -11.00 -5.78
CA GLU A 219 2.84 -10.60 -4.65
C GLU A 219 3.66 -11.79 -4.16
N LEU A 220 4.99 -11.67 -4.15
CA LEU A 220 5.88 -12.68 -3.59
C LEU A 220 5.82 -12.62 -2.05
N LYS A 221 5.38 -13.71 -1.43
CA LYS A 221 5.28 -13.87 0.04
C LYS A 221 6.53 -14.52 0.63
N VAL A 222 7.11 -15.51 -0.06
CA VAL A 222 8.29 -16.26 0.39
C VAL A 222 9.20 -16.60 -0.78
N GLN A 223 10.50 -16.50 -0.54
CA GLN A 223 11.54 -17.05 -1.38
C GLN A 223 12.54 -17.83 -0.51
N GLN A 224 12.63 -19.14 -0.71
CA GLN A 224 13.51 -20.01 0.08
C GLN A 224 14.08 -21.14 -0.78
N TYR A 225 15.34 -21.47 -0.58
CA TYR A 225 15.87 -22.74 -1.07
C TYR A 225 15.44 -23.87 -0.13
N SER A 226 14.90 -24.95 -0.71
CA SER A 226 14.52 -26.14 0.03
C SER A 226 14.99 -27.39 -0.69
N ASN A 227 15.20 -28.47 0.07
CA ASN A 227 15.40 -29.78 -0.52
C ASN A 227 14.04 -30.33 -0.93
N CYS A 228 13.89 -30.70 -2.19
CA CYS A 228 12.69 -31.37 -2.63
C CYS A 228 13.01 -32.73 -3.22
N THR A 229 12.10 -33.64 -2.96
CA THR A 229 11.96 -34.89 -3.65
C THR A 229 10.78 -34.78 -4.59
N ARG A 230 11.03 -34.78 -5.89
CA ARG A 230 10.00 -34.85 -6.93
C ARG A 230 9.72 -36.34 -7.20
N THR A 231 8.44 -36.72 -7.17
CA THR A 231 8.01 -38.09 -7.43
C THR A 231 6.97 -38.11 -8.55
N ILE A 232 7.23 -38.90 -9.59
CA ILE A 232 6.28 -39.13 -10.68
C ILE A 232 5.37 -40.30 -10.27
N LEU A 233 4.06 -40.04 -10.17
CA LEU A 233 3.09 -41.03 -9.69
C LEU A 233 2.64 -42.00 -10.80
N TYR A 234 2.71 -41.61 -12.07
CA TYR A 234 2.32 -42.44 -13.21
C TYR A 234 3.36 -42.38 -14.33
N GLY A 235 3.88 -43.53 -14.77
CA GLY A 235 4.70 -43.64 -15.99
C GLY A 235 6.19 -43.98 -15.84
N GLY A 236 6.68 -44.28 -14.62
CA GLY A 236 8.04 -44.76 -14.41
C GLY A 236 8.64 -44.29 -13.08
N GLU A 237 9.44 -45.15 -12.46
CA GLU A 237 10.15 -44.86 -11.21
C GLU A 237 11.24 -43.81 -11.44
N GLY A 238 11.04 -42.63 -10.84
CA GLY A 238 12.04 -41.58 -10.80
C GLY A 238 11.78 -40.70 -9.59
N VAL A 239 12.53 -40.94 -8.52
CA VAL A 239 12.57 -40.07 -7.35
C VAL A 239 13.78 -39.16 -7.52
N GLU A 240 13.56 -37.94 -8.00
CA GLU A 240 14.63 -36.96 -8.16
C GLU A 240 14.70 -36.08 -6.92
N LYS A 241 15.84 -36.11 -6.23
CA LYS A 241 16.13 -35.22 -5.11
C LYS A 241 17.01 -34.08 -5.58
N GLU A 242 16.50 -32.86 -5.50
CA GLU A 242 17.26 -31.67 -5.83
C GLU A 242 16.95 -30.49 -4.91
N LYS A 243 17.97 -29.65 -4.69
CA LYS A 243 17.77 -28.33 -4.10
C LYS A 243 17.15 -27.42 -5.13
N ALA A 244 16.00 -26.85 -4.82
CA ALA A 244 15.36 -25.86 -5.68
C ALA A 244 14.89 -24.65 -4.89
N LEU A 245 14.56 -23.61 -5.63
CA LEU A 245 13.98 -22.39 -5.11
C LEU A 245 12.46 -22.56 -5.04
N ALA A 246 11.92 -22.53 -3.83
CA ALA A 246 10.49 -22.42 -3.57
C ALA A 246 10.10 -20.95 -3.48
N LEU A 247 9.11 -20.57 -4.28
CA LEU A 247 8.50 -19.25 -4.31
C LEU A 247 7.02 -19.40 -4.00
N VAL A 248 6.55 -18.70 -2.97
CA VAL A 248 5.12 -18.63 -2.64
C VAL A 248 4.64 -17.24 -3.02
N PHE A 249 3.72 -17.17 -3.96
CA PHE A 249 2.99 -15.95 -4.30
C PHE A 249 1.61 -15.96 -3.63
N ASN A 250 0.87 -14.87 -3.77
CA ASN A 250 -0.54 -14.79 -3.35
C ASN A 250 -1.50 -15.60 -4.25
N ASP A 251 -1.08 -16.00 -5.45
CA ASP A 251 -1.90 -16.73 -6.43
C ASP A 251 -1.24 -18.03 -6.94
N LEU A 252 0.09 -18.13 -6.85
CA LEU A 252 0.88 -19.26 -7.35
C LEU A 252 1.84 -19.81 -6.30
N PHE A 253 2.11 -21.10 -6.42
CA PHE A 253 3.29 -21.73 -5.87
C PHE A 253 4.22 -22.11 -7.03
N VAL A 254 5.50 -21.71 -6.94
CA VAL A 254 6.51 -22.02 -7.94
C VAL A 254 7.68 -22.73 -7.28
N TYR A 255 8.09 -23.85 -7.88
CA TYR A 255 9.25 -24.60 -7.49
C TYR A 255 10.22 -24.68 -8.66
N ALA A 256 11.37 -24.01 -8.54
CA ALA A 256 12.30 -23.81 -9.64
C ALA A 256 13.67 -24.43 -9.33
N PRO A 257 14.06 -25.54 -10.00
CA PRO A 257 15.36 -26.16 -9.81
C PRO A 257 16.49 -25.23 -10.21
N LYS A 258 17.69 -25.46 -9.68
CA LYS A 258 18.87 -24.65 -10.03
C LYS A 258 19.09 -24.57 -11.54
N LYS A 259 18.81 -25.66 -12.27
CA LYS A 259 18.88 -25.71 -13.73
C LYS A 259 17.86 -24.80 -14.41
N ALA A 260 16.68 -24.60 -13.82
CA ALA A 260 15.68 -23.68 -14.34
C ALA A 260 16.16 -22.23 -14.20
N LEU A 261 16.81 -21.87 -13.08
CA LEU A 261 17.26 -20.51 -12.83
C LEU A 261 18.29 -20.00 -13.86
N SER A 262 19.08 -20.91 -14.44
CA SER A 262 20.11 -20.63 -15.45
C SER A 262 19.71 -21.00 -16.89
N SER A 263 18.45 -21.38 -17.13
CA SER A 263 17.96 -21.83 -18.44
C SER A 263 17.34 -20.69 -19.23
N ASP A 264 17.46 -20.73 -20.55
CA ASP A 264 16.76 -19.82 -21.47
C ASP A 264 15.25 -20.06 -21.48
N ASN A 265 14.78 -21.24 -21.06
CA ASN A 265 13.37 -21.56 -20.88
C ASN A 265 13.12 -22.13 -19.47
N PRO A 266 12.95 -21.26 -18.48
CA PRO A 266 12.88 -21.66 -17.08
C PRO A 266 11.50 -22.20 -16.68
N LEU A 267 10.40 -21.79 -17.34
CA LEU A 267 9.04 -22.26 -17.03
C LEU A 267 8.89 -23.76 -17.29
N LYS A 268 9.50 -24.27 -18.36
CA LYS A 268 9.42 -25.70 -18.70
C LYS A 268 10.10 -26.59 -17.66
N LEU A 269 11.10 -26.04 -16.96
CA LEU A 269 11.88 -26.73 -15.95
C LEU A 269 11.36 -26.48 -14.53
N SER A 270 10.49 -25.49 -14.35
CA SER A 270 9.90 -25.14 -13.07
C SER A 270 8.52 -25.77 -12.92
N PHE A 271 8.18 -26.14 -11.69
CA PHE A 271 6.85 -26.61 -11.34
C PHE A 271 6.03 -25.42 -10.84
N ILE A 272 5.00 -25.04 -11.58
CA ILE A 272 4.17 -23.85 -11.32
C ILE A 272 2.74 -24.30 -11.10
N VAL A 273 2.17 -24.00 -9.94
CA VAL A 273 0.84 -24.46 -9.54
C VAL A 273 0.01 -23.30 -8.97
N PRO A 274 -1.18 -23.02 -9.52
CA PRO A 274 -2.15 -22.11 -8.90
C PRO A 274 -2.51 -22.54 -7.48
N LEU A 275 -2.52 -21.61 -6.51
CA LEU A 275 -2.76 -21.90 -5.09
C LEU A 275 -4.10 -22.61 -4.82
N ASN A 276 -5.11 -22.45 -5.68
CA ASN A 276 -6.38 -23.15 -5.56
C ASN A 276 -6.31 -24.64 -5.93
N LEU A 277 -5.21 -25.10 -6.54
CA LEU A 277 -4.95 -26.50 -6.88
C LEU A 277 -3.92 -27.14 -5.94
N VAL A 278 -3.50 -26.40 -4.91
CA VAL A 278 -2.53 -26.81 -3.90
C VAL A 278 -3.27 -27.50 -2.76
N TRP A 279 -2.88 -28.74 -2.45
CA TRP A 279 -3.40 -29.53 -1.33
C TRP A 279 -2.25 -29.94 -0.40
N LEU A 280 -2.36 -29.62 0.88
CA LEU A 280 -1.32 -29.94 1.86
C LEU A 280 -1.70 -31.23 2.60
N VAL A 281 -0.78 -32.20 2.66
CA VAL A 281 -0.98 -33.49 3.32
C VAL A 281 0.18 -33.79 4.25
N GLU A 282 -0.05 -33.69 5.56
CA GLU A 282 0.98 -33.98 6.56
C GLU A 282 1.21 -35.50 6.67
N SER A 283 2.47 -35.95 6.58
CA SER A 283 2.82 -37.38 6.65
C SER A 283 4.08 -37.61 7.51
N GLY A 284 3.87 -37.89 8.80
CA GLY A 284 4.95 -38.25 9.73
C GLY A 284 5.95 -37.11 9.98
N GLU A 285 7.25 -37.43 10.08
CA GLU A 285 8.30 -36.45 10.39
C GLU A 285 8.67 -35.52 9.20
N THR A 286 8.18 -35.79 8.00
CA THR A 286 8.40 -34.97 6.80
C THR A 286 7.08 -34.33 6.38
N THR A 287 7.04 -33.02 6.26
CA THR A 287 5.86 -32.33 5.74
C THR A 287 5.81 -32.55 4.22
N CYS A 288 5.11 -33.59 3.78
CA CYS A 288 4.87 -33.86 2.36
C CYS A 288 3.88 -32.83 1.78
N PHE A 289 4.07 -32.37 0.54
CA PHE A 289 3.21 -31.32 -0.03
C PHE A 289 2.85 -31.56 -1.49
N LEU A 290 1.55 -31.81 -1.72
CA LEU A 290 0.78 -31.68 -2.97
C LEU A 290 0.53 -32.90 -3.86
N LEU A 291 -0.77 -33.18 -3.99
CA LEU A 291 -1.43 -33.75 -5.15
C LEU A 291 -2.15 -32.63 -5.92
N ILE A 292 -1.91 -32.55 -7.24
CA ILE A 292 -2.80 -31.83 -8.16
C ILE A 292 -3.95 -32.79 -8.49
N PRO A 293 -5.23 -32.41 -8.37
CA PRO A 293 -6.30 -33.23 -8.92
C PRO A 293 -6.17 -33.26 -10.46
N GLY A 294 -5.66 -34.37 -11.01
CA GLY A 294 -5.60 -34.63 -12.46
C GLY A 294 -4.20 -34.63 -13.11
N HIS A 295 -3.11 -34.33 -12.40
CA HIS A 295 -1.75 -34.42 -12.95
C HIS A 295 -0.90 -35.49 -12.25
N SER A 296 -0.05 -36.18 -13.02
CA SER A 296 0.72 -37.36 -12.63
C SER A 296 1.95 -37.11 -11.72
N LEU A 297 2.01 -35.98 -11.03
CA LEU A 297 3.20 -35.52 -10.31
C LEU A 297 2.87 -35.13 -8.86
N SER A 298 3.66 -35.62 -7.91
CA SER A 298 3.69 -35.14 -6.53
C SER A 298 5.04 -34.52 -6.19
N LEU A 299 4.99 -33.55 -5.29
CA LEU A 299 6.16 -32.88 -4.73
C LEU A 299 6.26 -33.25 -3.25
N SER A 300 7.46 -33.43 -2.73
CA SER A 300 7.68 -33.60 -1.29
C SER A 300 8.79 -32.67 -0.87
N LEU A 301 8.56 -31.83 0.15
CA LEU A 301 9.57 -30.94 0.69
C LEU A 301 10.15 -31.55 1.96
N ASP A 302 11.48 -31.52 2.09
CA ASP A 302 12.17 -31.97 3.31
C ASP A 302 12.75 -30.74 4.02
N ASP A 303 12.01 -30.22 4.98
CA ASP A 303 12.35 -29.00 5.74
C ASP A 303 13.15 -29.29 7.03
N LYS A 304 13.74 -30.47 7.17
CA LYS A 304 14.39 -30.89 8.43
C LYS A 304 15.73 -30.21 8.75
N LYS A 305 16.34 -29.43 7.84
CA LYS A 305 17.80 -29.14 7.95
C LYS A 305 18.34 -27.73 7.76
N GLU A 306 17.55 -26.66 7.62
CA GLU A 306 18.14 -25.32 7.52
C GLU A 306 17.62 -24.37 8.63
N LYS A 307 18.54 -24.02 9.54
CA LYS A 307 18.39 -23.13 10.72
C LYS A 307 17.95 -21.68 10.40
N ALA A 308 17.33 -21.43 9.24
CA ALA A 308 17.10 -20.08 8.73
C ALA A 308 15.75 -19.84 8.02
N ASN A 309 14.70 -20.64 8.24
CA ASN A 309 13.38 -20.29 7.66
C ASN A 309 12.16 -20.41 8.58
N PRO A 310 11.21 -19.45 8.51
CA PRO A 310 9.89 -19.55 9.11
C PRO A 310 9.05 -20.57 8.32
N ASN A 311 8.85 -21.74 8.90
CA ASN A 311 7.89 -22.80 8.50
C ASN A 311 7.15 -22.51 7.18
N LEU A 312 7.76 -22.87 6.03
CA LEU A 312 7.25 -22.63 4.68
C LEU A 312 5.80 -23.11 4.53
N ALA A 313 5.47 -24.21 5.21
CA ALA A 313 4.11 -24.75 5.32
C ALA A 313 3.13 -23.72 5.88
N LYS A 314 3.46 -23.07 7.00
CA LYS A 314 2.59 -22.07 7.63
C LYS A 314 2.33 -20.90 6.70
N ILE A 315 3.34 -20.44 5.96
CA ILE A 315 3.18 -19.30 5.06
C ILE A 315 2.38 -19.71 3.83
N LEU A 316 2.60 -20.90 3.29
CA LEU A 316 1.78 -21.45 2.21
C LEU A 316 0.31 -21.62 2.64
N ILE A 317 0.06 -22.13 3.86
CA ILE A 317 -1.29 -22.20 4.44
C ILE A 317 -1.90 -20.80 4.56
N SER A 318 -1.15 -19.81 5.06
CA SER A 318 -1.62 -18.43 5.16
C SER A 318 -1.97 -17.86 3.78
N ALA A 319 -1.10 -18.05 2.79
CA ALA A 319 -1.31 -17.57 1.43
C ALA A 319 -2.53 -18.25 0.76
N MET A 320 -2.70 -19.56 0.95
CA MET A 320 -3.87 -20.30 0.48
C MET A 320 -5.16 -19.79 1.14
N ASN A 321 -5.14 -19.57 2.46
CA ASN A 321 -6.29 -19.04 3.19
C ASN A 321 -6.63 -17.62 2.74
N GLU A 322 -5.65 -16.74 2.61
CA GLU A 322 -5.83 -15.38 2.06
C GLU A 322 -6.42 -15.41 0.64
N HIS A 323 -5.87 -16.28 -0.23
CA HIS A 323 -6.35 -16.44 -1.60
C HIS A 323 -7.79 -16.98 -1.64
N MET A 324 -8.10 -18.01 -0.85
CA MET A 324 -9.45 -18.55 -0.73
C MET A 324 -10.42 -17.51 -0.17
N MET A 325 -10.05 -16.77 0.88
CA MET A 325 -10.89 -15.72 1.46
C MET A 325 -11.14 -14.57 0.46
N SER A 326 -10.10 -14.16 -0.28
CA SER A 326 -10.25 -13.15 -1.35
C SER A 326 -11.17 -13.65 -2.47
N TYR A 327 -11.01 -14.90 -2.89
CA TYR A 327 -11.88 -15.54 -3.88
C TYR A 327 -13.32 -15.64 -3.37
N TRP A 328 -13.52 -16.03 -2.10
CA TRP A 328 -14.82 -16.08 -1.45
C TRP A 328 -15.49 -14.71 -1.39
N GLN A 329 -14.78 -13.66 -0.96
CA GLN A 329 -15.31 -12.31 -0.89
C GLN A 329 -15.66 -11.73 -2.27
N LYS A 330 -14.84 -11.99 -3.29
CA LYS A 330 -15.06 -11.45 -4.64
C LYS A 330 -16.15 -12.20 -5.42
N ASN A 331 -16.19 -13.52 -5.31
CA ASN A 331 -17.00 -14.35 -6.20
C ASN A 331 -18.20 -15.00 -5.50
N TRP A 332 -18.04 -15.41 -4.24
CA TRP A 332 -19.09 -16.17 -3.53
C TRP A 332 -20.06 -15.27 -2.78
N LEU A 333 -19.58 -14.26 -2.07
CA LEU A 333 -20.42 -13.35 -1.27
C LEU A 333 -21.46 -12.59 -2.12
N PRO A 334 -21.10 -11.99 -3.27
CA PRO A 334 -22.09 -11.33 -4.13
C PRO A 334 -23.06 -12.32 -4.79
N ALA A 335 -22.60 -13.55 -5.07
CA ALA A 335 -23.44 -14.61 -5.63
C ALA A 335 -24.48 -15.12 -4.61
N GLN A 336 -24.09 -15.25 -3.34
CA GLN A 336 -25.02 -15.58 -2.25
C GLN A 336 -26.03 -14.46 -2.00
N GLU A 337 -25.60 -13.20 -1.95
CA GLU A 337 -26.53 -12.07 -1.80
C GLU A 337 -27.53 -12.00 -2.97
N LYS A 338 -27.07 -12.29 -4.19
CA LYS A 338 -27.93 -12.39 -5.37
C LYS A 338 -28.93 -13.53 -5.25
N GLN A 339 -28.51 -14.72 -4.80
CA GLN A 339 -29.41 -15.85 -4.54
C GLN A 339 -30.40 -15.56 -3.42
N ASN A 340 -29.97 -14.95 -2.32
CA ASN A 340 -30.84 -14.59 -1.20
C ASN A 340 -31.87 -13.52 -1.60
N LYS A 341 -31.48 -12.53 -2.41
CA LYS A 341 -32.42 -11.55 -3.00
C LYS A 341 -33.43 -12.22 -3.94
N ILE A 342 -33.01 -13.22 -4.73
CA ILE A 342 -33.92 -13.99 -5.59
C ILE A 342 -34.90 -14.81 -4.73
N ARG A 343 -34.42 -15.44 -3.66
CA ARG A 343 -35.23 -16.24 -2.73
C ARG A 343 -36.25 -15.38 -1.98
N GLN A 344 -35.85 -14.22 -1.44
CA GLN A 344 -36.77 -13.27 -0.82
C GLN A 344 -37.83 -12.74 -1.79
N LYS A 345 -37.45 -12.46 -3.05
CA LYS A 345 -38.42 -12.07 -4.09
C LYS A 345 -39.42 -13.19 -4.40
N SER A 346 -38.98 -14.45 -4.40
CA SER A 346 -39.88 -15.59 -4.60
C SER A 346 -40.83 -15.80 -3.41
N GLU A 347 -40.35 -15.65 -2.18
CA GLU A 347 -41.15 -15.78 -0.96
C GLU A 347 -42.19 -14.65 -0.84
N ASN A 348 -41.82 -13.41 -1.17
CA ASN A 348 -42.77 -12.28 -1.22
C ASN A 348 -43.85 -12.49 -2.29
N LYS A 349 -43.48 -12.92 -3.52
CA LYS A 349 -44.47 -13.28 -4.55
C LYS A 349 -45.43 -14.39 -4.11
N GLN A 350 -44.97 -15.33 -3.28
CA GLN A 350 -45.79 -16.41 -2.76
C GLN A 350 -46.73 -15.94 -1.63
N LYS A 351 -46.29 -14.98 -0.80
CA LYS A 351 -47.12 -14.32 0.21
C LYS A 351 -48.19 -13.43 -0.44
N ASP A 352 -47.84 -12.68 -1.48
CA ASP A 352 -48.79 -11.84 -2.22
C ASP A 352 -49.87 -12.69 -2.91
N LYS A 353 -49.49 -13.80 -3.55
CA LYS A 353 -50.45 -14.77 -4.11
C LYS A 353 -51.37 -15.42 -3.06
N LYS A 354 -50.91 -15.56 -1.80
CA LYS A 354 -51.75 -16.07 -0.70
C LYS A 354 -52.72 -15.01 -0.18
N LYS A 355 -52.32 -13.72 -0.13
CA LYS A 355 -53.22 -12.60 0.19
C LYS A 355 -54.32 -12.43 -0.85
N ASP A 356 -53.99 -12.48 -2.14
CA ASP A 356 -54.97 -12.38 -3.24
C ASP A 356 -56.00 -13.53 -3.24
N LYS A 357 -55.60 -14.74 -2.81
CA LYS A 357 -56.54 -15.86 -2.65
C LYS A 357 -57.41 -15.74 -1.40
N GLY A 358 -56.91 -15.10 -0.34
CA GLY A 358 -57.68 -14.80 0.87
C GLY A 358 -58.83 -13.81 0.60
N GLU A 359 -58.54 -12.72 -0.11
CA GLU A 359 -59.57 -11.71 -0.44
C GLU A 359 -60.64 -12.24 -1.41
N LYS A 360 -60.29 -13.13 -2.35
CA LYS A 360 -61.29 -13.78 -3.22
C LYS A 360 -62.16 -14.79 -2.47
N GLY A 361 -61.63 -15.45 -1.42
CA GLY A 361 -62.39 -16.35 -0.56
C GLY A 361 -63.41 -15.64 0.33
N GLU A 362 -63.09 -14.43 0.80
CA GLU A 362 -64.01 -13.63 1.62
C GLU A 362 -65.14 -12.98 0.82
N LYS A 363 -64.88 -12.56 -0.43
CA LYS A 363 -65.93 -12.07 -1.34
C LYS A 363 -66.88 -13.18 -1.82
N GLY A 364 -66.43 -14.43 -1.88
CA GLY A 364 -67.26 -15.60 -2.25
C GLY A 364 -68.23 -16.07 -1.16
N LYS A 365 -67.95 -15.78 0.13
CA LYS A 365 -68.82 -16.16 1.26
C LYS A 365 -69.89 -15.12 1.62
N LYS A 366 -69.82 -13.89 1.10
CA LYS A 366 -70.85 -12.85 1.30
C LYS A 366 -71.96 -12.84 0.22
N GLY A 367 -71.92 -13.76 -0.76
CA GLY A 367 -72.93 -13.88 -1.83
C GLY A 367 -73.89 -15.08 -1.72
N LYS A 368 -73.86 -15.81 -0.60
CA LYS A 368 -74.84 -16.87 -0.27
C LYS A 368 -75.28 -16.72 1.18
N LYS A 369 -76.15 -15.74 1.43
CA LYS A 369 -77.06 -15.71 2.56
C LYS A 369 -78.31 -14.96 2.15
#